data_AF-A0A5C5UTF2-F1
#
_entry.id   AF-A0A5C5UTF2-F1
#
_cell.length_a   1.000
_cell.length_b   1.000
_cell.length_c   1.000
_cell.angle_alpha   90.00
_cell.angle_beta   90.00
_cell.angle_gamma   90.00
#
_symmetry.space_group_name_H-M   'P 1'
#
loop_
_entity.id
_entity.type
_entity.pdbx_description
1 polymer ?
#
loop_
_entity_poly.entity_id
_entity_poly.type
_entity_poly.pdbx_seq_one_letter_code
_entity_poly.pdbx_strand_id
1 'polypeptide(L)'
;MERAREEIDYYHRRLNDFNGTVEASGSIASGVMVSRDRLLVSPESCLNENRVEALMHHEIGTHLLTYFNGRGQPFRHLYAGLAGYEELQEGLAVLAESLVGGMTSNRWRTLAGRVIAVHSLTEGLTFVETFHLLCEEFGFSDSRAFSLTLRVYRGGGFTKDLIYLRGLSQLMEYLAAGHDIEPLYVGKIGLQHVPFVQEMRRRKVIIAPRVLPRFVSAVWSAC
;
A
#
# COMPACT_ATOMS: atom_id res chain seq x y z
N MET A 1 17.14 5.96 2.18
CA MET A 1 17.90 4.72 1.87
C MET A 1 18.31 3.98 3.13
N GLU A 2 19.01 4.62 4.06
CA GLU A 2 19.39 4.03 5.36
C GLU A 2 18.18 3.45 6.11
N ARG A 3 17.14 4.27 6.33
CA ARG A 3 15.93 3.82 7.02
C ARG A 3 15.22 2.62 6.37
N ALA A 4 15.31 2.49 5.04
CA ALA A 4 14.78 1.33 4.33
C ALA A 4 15.57 0.06 4.62
N ARG A 5 16.90 0.16 4.71
CA ARG A 5 17.77 -0.96 5.10
C ARG A 5 17.49 -1.39 6.53
N GLU A 6 17.32 -0.45 7.45
CA GLU A 6 16.97 -0.76 8.85
C GLU A 6 15.64 -1.51 8.97
N GLU A 7 14.62 -1.11 8.23
CA GLU A 7 13.32 -1.79 8.24
C GLU A 7 13.40 -3.17 7.57
N ILE A 8 14.19 -3.33 6.50
CA ILE A 8 14.48 -4.65 5.93
C ILE A 8 15.22 -5.55 6.95
N ASP A 9 16.23 -5.02 7.63
CA ASP A 9 17.00 -5.74 8.67
C ASP A 9 16.13 -6.14 9.87
N TYR A 10 15.10 -5.33 10.19
CA TYR A 10 14.11 -5.69 11.20
C TYR A 10 13.36 -6.97 10.82
N TYR A 11 12.93 -7.11 9.55
CA TYR A 11 12.24 -8.30 9.07
C TYR A 11 13.19 -9.47 8.82
N HIS A 12 14.40 -9.22 8.30
CA HIS A 12 15.43 -10.25 8.08
C HIS A 12 15.77 -11.01 9.36
N ARG A 13 15.89 -10.32 10.50
CA ARG A 13 16.13 -10.96 11.81
C ARG A 13 14.99 -11.87 12.29
N ARG A 14 13.78 -11.72 11.75
CA ARG A 14 12.59 -12.54 12.08
C ARG A 14 12.31 -13.61 11.04
N LEU A 15 12.74 -13.37 9.80
CA LEU A 15 12.64 -14.27 8.67
C LEU A 15 13.93 -14.14 7.85
N ASN A 16 14.86 -15.07 8.03
CA ASN A 16 16.15 -15.06 7.34
C ASN A 16 16.01 -15.05 5.80
N ASP A 17 14.87 -15.53 5.27
CA ASP A 17 14.56 -15.49 3.84
C ASP A 17 14.15 -14.09 3.32
N PHE A 18 13.88 -13.14 4.23
CA PHE A 18 13.57 -11.74 3.91
C PHE A 18 14.87 -11.03 3.53
N ASN A 19 15.29 -11.24 2.28
CA ASN A 19 16.53 -10.70 1.71
C ASN A 19 16.23 -9.58 0.73
N GLY A 20 15.51 -8.56 1.19
CA GLY A 20 15.16 -7.41 0.36
C GLY A 20 16.36 -6.52 0.05
N THR A 21 16.40 -5.90 -1.13
CA THR A 21 17.44 -4.91 -1.47
C THR A 21 16.86 -3.52 -1.64
N VAL A 22 17.70 -2.49 -1.47
CA VAL A 22 17.34 -1.10 -1.72
C VAL A 22 18.23 -0.55 -2.82
N GLU A 23 17.63 -0.16 -3.94
CA GLU A 23 18.33 0.27 -5.16
C GLU A 23 17.89 1.66 -5.57
N ALA A 24 18.84 2.51 -5.97
CA ALA A 24 18.52 3.77 -6.61
C ALA A 24 18.12 3.50 -8.07
N SER A 25 17.03 4.11 -8.54
CA SER A 25 16.54 3.88 -9.90
C SER A 25 15.94 5.16 -10.50
N GLY A 26 16.53 5.64 -11.61
CA GLY A 26 15.99 6.77 -12.37
C GLY A 26 14.83 6.42 -13.31
N SER A 27 14.44 5.15 -13.40
CA SER A 27 13.38 4.68 -14.32
C SER A 27 11.99 4.64 -13.69
N ILE A 28 11.87 4.98 -12.39
CA ILE A 28 10.58 4.99 -11.70
C ILE A 28 9.99 6.40 -11.67
N ALA A 29 8.74 6.51 -12.10
CA ALA A 29 7.99 7.79 -12.05
C ALA A 29 7.48 8.12 -10.64
N SER A 30 7.46 7.14 -9.72
CA SER A 30 7.17 7.36 -8.30
C SER A 30 8.46 7.56 -7.52
N GLY A 31 8.40 8.29 -6.39
CA GLY A 31 9.59 8.51 -5.55
C GLY A 31 10.14 7.21 -4.93
N VAL A 32 9.25 6.26 -4.62
CA VAL A 32 9.59 4.92 -4.10
C VAL A 32 8.65 3.90 -4.76
N MET A 33 9.13 2.68 -4.99
CA MET A 33 8.33 1.57 -5.52
C MET A 33 8.91 0.21 -5.13
N VAL A 34 8.08 -0.73 -4.69
CA VAL A 34 8.48 -2.14 -4.58
C VAL A 34 8.35 -2.86 -5.92
N SER A 35 9.42 -3.56 -6.32
CA SER A 35 9.46 -4.48 -7.45
C SER A 35 10.06 -5.82 -7.01
N ARG A 36 9.19 -6.82 -6.81
CA ARG A 36 9.54 -8.13 -6.24
C ARG A 36 10.22 -7.98 -4.88
N ASP A 37 11.47 -8.40 -4.76
CA ASP A 37 12.32 -8.35 -3.58
C ASP A 37 13.08 -7.01 -3.43
N ARG A 38 12.80 -6.02 -4.27
CA ARG A 38 13.57 -4.78 -4.32
C ARG A 38 12.72 -3.57 -4.00
N LEU A 39 13.23 -2.69 -3.16
CA LEU A 39 12.73 -1.33 -2.98
C LEU A 39 13.54 -0.40 -3.90
N LEU A 40 12.88 0.15 -4.91
CA LEU A 40 13.45 1.12 -5.82
C LEU A 40 13.17 2.53 -5.29
N VAL A 41 14.20 3.37 -5.22
CA VAL A 41 14.10 4.76 -4.77
C VAL A 41 14.62 5.68 -5.87
N SER A 42 13.81 6.68 -6.25
CA SER A 42 14.23 7.66 -7.24
C SER A 42 15.30 8.58 -6.65
N PRO A 43 16.44 8.79 -7.33
CA PRO A 43 17.43 9.79 -6.91
C PRO A 43 16.85 11.21 -6.81
N GLU A 44 15.79 11.48 -7.56
CA GLU A 44 15.10 12.78 -7.61
C GLU A 44 13.98 12.88 -6.55
N SER A 45 13.82 11.86 -5.70
CA SER A 45 12.77 11.86 -4.69
C SER A 45 13.03 12.87 -3.57
N CYS A 46 12.29 13.97 -3.57
CA CYS A 46 12.20 14.88 -2.42
C CYS A 46 11.16 14.36 -1.43
N LEU A 47 11.52 13.35 -0.64
CA LEU A 47 10.65 12.85 0.43
C LEU A 47 10.74 13.76 1.66
N ASN A 48 9.59 14.17 2.18
CA ASN A 48 9.53 14.83 3.48
C ASN A 48 9.97 13.83 4.56
N GLU A 49 10.88 14.24 5.44
CA GLU A 49 11.42 13.40 6.52
C GLU A 49 10.31 12.79 7.39
N ASN A 50 9.27 13.57 7.70
CA ASN A 50 8.11 13.13 8.48
C ASN A 50 7.26 12.05 7.80
N ARG A 51 7.51 11.78 6.50
CA ARG A 51 6.82 10.75 5.71
C ARG A 51 7.64 9.48 5.57
N VAL A 52 8.92 9.49 5.91
CA VAL A 52 9.83 8.36 5.69
C VAL A 52 9.33 7.12 6.43
N GLU A 53 9.01 7.24 7.72
CA GLU A 53 8.49 6.12 8.52
C GLU A 53 7.22 5.51 7.91
N ALA A 54 6.23 6.36 7.62
CA ALA A 54 4.97 5.95 7.01
C ALA A 54 5.20 5.20 5.68
N LEU A 55 6.14 5.69 4.86
CA LEU A 55 6.52 5.05 3.60
C LEU A 55 7.24 3.72 3.80
N MET A 56 8.05 3.56 4.85
CA MET A 56 8.68 2.26 5.12
C MET A 56 7.63 1.22 5.49
N HIS A 57 6.64 1.59 6.31
CA HIS A 57 5.54 0.69 6.63
C HIS A 57 4.62 0.40 5.43
N HIS A 58 4.41 1.39 4.55
CA HIS A 58 3.68 1.22 3.30
C HIS A 58 4.40 0.24 2.36
N GLU A 59 5.66 0.54 2.01
CA GLU A 59 6.37 -0.19 0.97
C GLU A 59 6.97 -1.51 1.50
N ILE A 60 7.67 -1.46 2.64
CA ILE A 60 8.34 -2.64 3.20
C ILE A 60 7.38 -3.44 4.08
N GLY A 61 6.74 -2.77 5.04
CA GLY A 61 5.84 -3.39 6.02
C GLY A 61 4.53 -3.94 5.44
N THR A 62 4.23 -3.65 4.17
CA THR A 62 3.09 -4.20 3.44
C THR A 62 3.53 -4.92 2.18
N HIS A 63 3.98 -4.20 1.14
CA HIS A 63 4.20 -4.79 -0.19
C HIS A 63 5.36 -5.80 -0.23
N LEU A 64 6.49 -5.47 0.41
CA LEU A 64 7.65 -6.37 0.48
C LEU A 64 7.39 -7.52 1.46
N LEU A 65 6.73 -7.24 2.59
CA LEU A 65 6.36 -8.24 3.58
C LEU A 65 5.44 -9.32 3.01
N THR A 66 4.37 -8.93 2.30
CA THR A 66 3.45 -9.90 1.69
C THR A 66 4.11 -10.66 0.54
N TYR A 67 5.05 -10.04 -0.18
CA TYR A 67 5.89 -10.76 -1.14
C TYR A 67 6.70 -11.88 -0.47
N PHE A 68 7.44 -11.59 0.60
CA PHE A 68 8.27 -12.59 1.28
C PHE A 68 7.45 -13.65 2.02
N ASN A 69 6.36 -13.26 2.69
CA ASN A 69 5.42 -14.21 3.29
C ASN A 69 4.85 -15.15 2.24
N GLY A 70 4.36 -14.61 1.11
CA GLY A 70 3.82 -15.40 0.00
C GLY A 70 4.85 -16.36 -0.62
N ARG A 71 6.12 -15.95 -0.68
CA ARG A 71 7.23 -16.80 -1.18
C ARG A 71 7.54 -17.95 -0.23
N GLY A 72 7.33 -17.73 1.07
CA GLY A 72 7.49 -18.73 2.13
C GLY A 72 6.34 -19.73 2.26
N GLN A 73 5.25 -19.56 1.51
CA GLN A 73 4.11 -20.48 1.50
C GLN A 73 4.42 -21.76 0.71
N PRO A 74 3.87 -22.93 1.10
CA PRO A 74 3.89 -24.13 0.27
C PRO A 74 3.30 -23.86 -1.12
N PHE A 75 2.16 -23.14 -1.17
CA PHE A 75 1.60 -22.58 -2.39
C PHE A 75 2.25 -21.23 -2.72
N ARG A 76 3.41 -21.29 -3.38
CA ARG A 76 4.26 -20.10 -3.63
C ARG A 76 3.61 -19.00 -4.48
N HIS A 77 2.54 -19.27 -5.22
CA HIS A 77 1.91 -18.27 -6.09
C HIS A 77 1.42 -17.01 -5.33
N LEU A 78 1.23 -17.13 -4.01
CA LEU A 78 0.84 -16.01 -3.15
C LEU A 78 1.87 -14.86 -3.10
N TYR A 79 3.13 -15.04 -3.52
CA TYR A 79 4.06 -13.89 -3.64
C TYR A 79 3.73 -12.98 -4.84
N ALA A 80 3.23 -13.58 -5.93
CA ALA A 80 2.94 -12.88 -7.18
C ALA A 80 1.59 -12.16 -7.06
N GLY A 81 0.62 -12.85 -6.48
CA GLY A 81 -0.67 -12.33 -6.08
C GLY A 81 -1.83 -12.93 -6.84
N LEU A 82 -2.97 -13.07 -6.15
CA LEU A 82 -4.23 -13.55 -6.72
C LEU A 82 -5.02 -12.42 -7.37
N ALA A 83 -5.90 -12.72 -8.33
CA ALA A 83 -6.65 -11.70 -9.06
C ALA A 83 -7.37 -10.68 -8.14
N GLY A 84 -7.10 -9.39 -8.32
CA GLY A 84 -7.68 -8.33 -7.49
C GLY A 84 -7.03 -8.15 -6.10
N TYR A 85 -5.79 -8.65 -5.89
CA TYR A 85 -5.07 -8.47 -4.63
C TYR A 85 -4.73 -7.00 -4.32
N GLU A 86 -4.61 -6.16 -5.35
CA GLU A 86 -4.03 -4.82 -5.24
C GLU A 86 -4.81 -3.94 -4.27
N GLU A 87 -6.13 -4.04 -4.26
CA GLU A 87 -7.01 -3.24 -3.40
C GLU A 87 -6.75 -3.50 -1.91
N LEU A 88 -6.66 -4.77 -1.51
CA LEU A 88 -6.32 -5.12 -0.14
C LEU A 88 -4.88 -4.69 0.20
N GLN A 89 -3.93 -4.83 -0.72
CA GLN A 89 -2.54 -4.40 -0.48
C GLN A 89 -2.45 -2.88 -0.23
N GLU A 90 -3.08 -2.06 -1.07
CA GLU A 90 -3.10 -0.62 -0.84
C GLU A 90 -3.90 -0.25 0.42
N GLY A 91 -5.00 -0.95 0.72
CA GLY A 91 -5.76 -0.77 1.96
C GLY A 91 -4.93 -1.04 3.21
N LEU A 92 -4.19 -2.15 3.25
CA LEU A 92 -3.25 -2.48 4.32
C LEU A 92 -2.14 -1.45 4.44
N ALA A 93 -1.64 -0.94 3.31
CA ALA A 93 -0.56 0.04 3.30
C ALA A 93 -1.03 1.41 3.83
N VAL A 94 -2.25 1.84 3.49
CA VAL A 94 -2.88 3.05 4.03
C VAL A 94 -3.22 2.90 5.52
N LEU A 95 -3.68 1.71 5.94
CA LEU A 95 -3.86 1.39 7.35
C LEU A 95 -2.52 1.48 8.11
N ALA A 96 -1.45 0.91 7.55
CA ALA A 96 -0.12 0.96 8.11
C ALA A 96 0.38 2.41 8.28
N GLU A 97 0.22 3.26 7.25
CA GLU A 97 0.52 4.69 7.35
C GLU A 97 -0.26 5.36 8.50
N SER A 98 -1.52 4.97 8.71
CA SER A 98 -2.38 5.54 9.74
C SER A 98 -1.97 5.11 11.15
N LEU A 99 -1.68 3.83 11.35
CA LEU A 99 -1.31 3.28 12.66
C LEU A 99 0.04 3.78 13.18
N VAL A 100 0.95 4.19 12.28
CA VAL A 100 2.25 4.77 12.66
C VAL A 100 2.23 6.30 12.71
N GLY A 101 1.04 6.92 12.69
CA GLY A 101 0.88 8.38 12.78
C GLY A 101 1.30 9.15 11.51
N GLY A 102 1.55 8.46 10.41
CA GLY A 102 1.98 9.05 9.13
C GLY A 102 0.85 9.69 8.31
N MET A 103 -0.40 9.47 8.72
CA MET A 103 -1.60 9.91 8.02
C MET A 103 -2.07 11.28 8.51
N THR A 104 -1.46 12.35 7.99
CA THR A 104 -1.83 13.74 8.29
C THR A 104 -3.10 14.18 7.54
N SER A 105 -3.74 15.27 7.96
CA SER A 105 -4.88 15.86 7.24
C SER A 105 -4.55 16.18 5.78
N ASN A 106 -3.31 16.63 5.52
CA ASN A 106 -2.83 16.88 4.16
C ASN A 106 -2.70 15.60 3.34
N ARG A 107 -2.30 14.48 3.98
CA ARG A 107 -2.24 13.18 3.31
C ARG A 107 -3.64 12.66 3.00
N TRP A 108 -4.56 12.71 3.96
CA TRP A 108 -5.98 12.37 3.74
C TRP A 108 -6.57 13.15 2.56
N ARG A 109 -6.39 14.48 2.57
CA ARG A 109 -6.83 15.35 1.50
C ARG A 109 -6.22 14.96 0.15
N THR A 110 -4.94 14.58 0.13
CA THR A 110 -4.29 14.11 -1.11
C THR A 110 -4.91 12.82 -1.64
N LEU A 111 -5.18 11.84 -0.78
CA LEU A 111 -5.82 10.59 -1.20
C LEU A 111 -7.26 10.81 -1.66
N ALA A 112 -8.04 11.63 -0.94
CA ALA A 112 -9.40 11.99 -1.31
C ALA A 112 -9.47 12.74 -2.65
N GLY A 113 -8.57 13.72 -2.86
CA GLY A 113 -8.48 14.44 -4.12
C GLY A 113 -8.17 13.55 -5.32
N ARG A 114 -7.40 12.46 -5.12
CA ARG A 114 -7.18 11.46 -6.17
C ARG A 114 -8.44 10.69 -6.50
N VAL A 115 -9.21 10.28 -5.49
CA VAL A 115 -10.49 9.59 -5.71
C VAL A 115 -11.46 10.48 -6.48
N ILE A 116 -11.57 11.75 -6.09
CA ILE A 116 -12.39 12.75 -6.79
C ILE A 116 -11.94 12.91 -8.24
N ALA A 117 -10.64 13.08 -8.49
CA ALA A 117 -10.11 13.23 -9.84
C ALA A 117 -10.33 11.99 -10.71
N VAL A 118 -10.22 10.78 -10.12
CA VAL A 118 -10.54 9.53 -10.82
C VAL A 118 -12.03 9.45 -11.15
N HIS A 119 -12.90 9.82 -10.21
CA HIS A 119 -14.34 9.85 -10.45
C HIS A 119 -14.71 10.83 -11.57
N SER A 120 -14.15 12.04 -11.52
CA SER A 120 -14.31 13.06 -12.57
C SER A 120 -13.91 12.53 -13.96
N LEU A 121 -12.77 11.85 -14.06
CA LEU A 121 -12.32 11.20 -15.30
C LEU A 121 -13.29 10.12 -15.78
N THR A 122 -13.85 9.30 -14.88
CA THR A 122 -14.81 8.25 -15.25
C THR A 122 -16.16 8.79 -15.70
N GLU A 123 -16.55 9.97 -15.22
CA GLU A 123 -17.74 10.70 -15.68
C GLU A 123 -17.51 11.43 -17.01
N GLY A 124 -16.31 11.34 -17.59
CA GLY A 124 -15.99 11.91 -18.90
C GLY A 124 -15.58 13.37 -18.87
N LEU A 125 -15.32 13.95 -17.69
CA LEU A 125 -14.82 15.32 -17.59
C LEU A 125 -13.40 15.41 -18.19
N THR A 126 -13.09 16.57 -18.74
CA THR A 126 -11.78 16.90 -19.28
C THR A 126 -10.76 17.18 -18.17
N PHE A 127 -9.49 17.26 -18.54
CA PHE A 127 -8.41 17.67 -17.62
C PHE A 127 -8.71 19.03 -16.99
N VAL A 128 -9.14 20.00 -17.80
CA VAL A 128 -9.38 21.37 -17.36
C VAL A 128 -10.55 21.42 -16.38
N GLU A 129 -11.65 20.74 -16.69
CA GLU A 129 -12.81 20.63 -15.79
C GLU A 129 -12.44 19.99 -14.45
N THR A 130 -11.68 18.89 -14.46
CA THR A 130 -11.22 18.25 -13.20
C THR A 130 -10.27 19.16 -12.41
N PHE A 131 -9.40 19.91 -13.08
CA PHE A 131 -8.54 20.88 -12.41
C PHE A 131 -9.37 21.96 -11.70
N HIS A 132 -10.34 22.55 -12.38
CA HIS A 132 -11.24 23.55 -11.79
C HIS A 132 -12.07 22.97 -10.65
N LEU A 133 -12.63 21.76 -10.81
CA LEU A 133 -13.33 21.03 -9.76
C LEU A 133 -12.49 20.94 -8.47
N LEU A 134 -11.22 20.52 -8.59
CA LEU A 134 -10.33 20.41 -7.44
C LEU A 134 -10.02 21.77 -6.80
N CYS A 135 -9.81 22.83 -7.59
CA CYS A 135 -9.52 24.16 -7.05
C CYS A 135 -10.75 24.79 -6.40
N GLU A 136 -11.87 24.82 -7.12
CA GLU A 136 -13.04 25.65 -6.80
C GLU A 136 -13.97 24.98 -5.78
N GLU A 137 -14.30 23.70 -5.98
CA GLU A 137 -15.20 23.00 -5.06
C GLU A 137 -14.44 22.42 -3.87
N PHE A 138 -13.26 21.86 -4.11
CA PHE A 138 -12.53 21.15 -3.08
C PHE A 138 -11.43 21.99 -2.43
N GLY A 139 -11.08 23.18 -2.94
CA GLY A 139 -10.15 24.12 -2.32
C GLY A 139 -8.67 23.70 -2.37
N PHE A 140 -8.26 22.91 -3.36
CA PHE A 140 -6.84 22.62 -3.57
C PHE A 140 -6.11 23.85 -4.12
N SER A 141 -4.84 24.04 -3.74
CA SER A 141 -4.00 25.03 -4.43
C SER A 141 -3.74 24.59 -5.86
N ASP A 142 -3.58 25.54 -6.77
CA ASP A 142 -3.34 25.29 -8.20
C ASP A 142 -2.24 24.24 -8.44
N SER A 143 -1.11 24.36 -7.74
CA SER A 143 -0.01 23.40 -7.86
C SER A 143 -0.39 21.97 -7.48
N ARG A 144 -1.21 21.79 -6.43
CA ARG A 144 -1.66 20.48 -5.96
C ARG A 144 -2.77 19.94 -6.86
N ALA A 145 -3.73 20.76 -7.23
CA ALA A 145 -4.80 20.39 -8.16
C ALA A 145 -4.20 19.93 -9.50
N PHE A 146 -3.30 20.71 -10.09
CA PHE A 146 -2.63 20.36 -11.34
C PHE A 146 -1.87 19.04 -11.23
N SER A 147 -1.09 18.85 -10.15
CA SER A 147 -0.32 17.62 -9.93
C SER A 147 -1.22 16.39 -9.78
N LEU A 148 -2.38 16.53 -9.11
CA LEU A 148 -3.37 15.46 -8.95
C LEU A 148 -4.04 15.12 -10.28
N THR A 149 -4.51 16.14 -11.02
CA THR A 149 -5.15 15.95 -12.32
C THR A 149 -4.18 15.31 -13.31
N LEU A 150 -2.94 15.82 -13.42
CA LEU A 150 -1.90 15.22 -14.27
C LEU A 150 -1.63 13.77 -13.93
N ARG A 151 -1.57 13.44 -12.64
CA ARG A 151 -1.34 12.07 -12.18
C ARG A 151 -2.44 11.10 -12.62
N VAL A 152 -3.69 11.56 -12.65
CA VAL A 152 -4.86 10.75 -13.04
C VAL A 152 -5.05 10.71 -14.55
N TYR A 153 -4.84 11.81 -15.27
CA TYR A 153 -5.09 11.89 -16.72
C TYR A 153 -3.94 11.37 -17.59
N ARG A 154 -2.72 11.23 -17.04
CA ARG A 154 -1.59 10.69 -17.81
C ARG A 154 -1.87 9.29 -18.36
N GLY A 155 -1.39 9.02 -19.57
CA GLY A 155 -1.51 7.71 -20.21
C GLY A 155 -2.94 7.28 -20.55
N GLY A 156 -3.90 8.21 -20.62
CA GLY A 156 -5.30 7.92 -21.00
C GLY A 156 -6.23 7.61 -19.83
N GLY A 157 -5.78 7.78 -18.58
CA GLY A 157 -6.59 7.56 -17.37
C GLY A 157 -6.02 6.49 -16.46
N PHE A 158 -5.35 6.90 -15.39
CA PHE A 158 -4.75 6.03 -14.39
C PHE A 158 -5.63 5.99 -13.13
N THR A 159 -6.58 5.07 -13.08
CA THR A 159 -7.60 4.96 -12.02
C THR A 159 -7.14 4.20 -10.78
N LYS A 160 -5.88 3.74 -10.75
CA LYS A 160 -5.32 2.94 -9.64
C LYS A 160 -5.44 3.65 -8.29
N ASP A 161 -5.37 4.98 -8.26
CA ASP A 161 -5.46 5.73 -7.01
C ASP A 161 -6.84 5.59 -6.29
N LEU A 162 -7.88 5.09 -6.98
CA LEU A 162 -9.20 4.77 -6.36
C LEU A 162 -9.09 3.65 -5.31
N ILE A 163 -8.23 2.66 -5.55
CA ILE A 163 -8.19 1.45 -4.72
C ILE A 163 -7.61 1.70 -3.32
N TYR A 164 -6.94 2.83 -3.10
CA TYR A 164 -6.36 3.19 -1.80
C TYR A 164 -7.43 3.39 -0.73
N LEU A 165 -8.38 4.30 -0.98
CA LEU A 165 -9.44 4.58 -0.02
C LEU A 165 -10.55 3.53 -0.06
N ARG A 166 -10.84 2.94 -1.24
CA ARG A 166 -11.80 1.83 -1.33
C ARG A 166 -11.31 0.60 -0.58
N GLY A 167 -10.05 0.23 -0.78
CA GLY A 167 -9.41 -0.88 -0.07
C GLY A 167 -9.33 -0.64 1.44
N LEU A 168 -9.03 0.60 1.86
CA LEU A 168 -9.09 0.94 3.29
C LEU A 168 -10.50 0.80 3.86
N SER A 169 -11.54 1.31 3.17
CA SER A 169 -12.92 1.21 3.64
C SER A 169 -13.35 -0.24 3.86
N GLN A 170 -13.13 -1.10 2.86
CA GLN A 170 -13.46 -2.52 2.94
C GLN A 170 -12.65 -3.24 4.02
N LEU A 171 -11.37 -2.88 4.19
CA LEU A 171 -10.54 -3.43 5.25
C LEU A 171 -11.06 -3.03 6.63
N MET A 172 -11.48 -1.78 6.81
CA MET A 172 -12.05 -1.31 8.07
C MET A 172 -13.39 -1.99 8.37
N GLU A 173 -14.24 -2.21 7.37
CA GLU A 173 -15.48 -3.00 7.52
C GLU A 173 -15.18 -4.44 7.93
N TYR A 174 -14.20 -5.08 7.29
CA TYR A 174 -13.75 -6.44 7.63
C TYR A 174 -13.24 -6.52 9.08
N LEU A 175 -12.41 -5.58 9.52
CA LEU A 175 -11.89 -5.55 10.90
C LEU A 175 -12.99 -5.20 11.92
N ALA A 176 -13.90 -4.28 11.59
CA ALA A 176 -15.02 -3.89 12.44
C ALA A 176 -16.02 -5.04 12.66
N ALA A 177 -16.12 -5.97 11.71
CA ALA A 177 -16.87 -7.22 11.87
C ALA A 177 -16.18 -8.25 12.79
N GLY A 178 -15.03 -7.92 13.37
CA GLY A 178 -14.30 -8.77 14.32
C GLY A 178 -13.38 -9.80 13.67
N HIS A 179 -13.09 -9.66 12.37
CA HIS A 179 -12.19 -10.58 11.68
C HIS A 179 -10.71 -10.28 11.95
N ASP A 180 -9.88 -11.33 11.94
CA ASP A 180 -8.45 -11.20 12.19
C ASP A 180 -7.69 -10.58 11.02
N ILE A 181 -6.69 -9.75 11.35
CA ILE A 181 -5.77 -9.14 10.39
C ILE A 181 -4.68 -10.12 9.90
N GLU A 182 -4.33 -11.11 10.71
CA GLU A 182 -3.22 -12.05 10.45
C GLU A 182 -3.36 -12.81 9.12
N PRO A 183 -4.54 -13.36 8.75
CA PRO A 183 -4.71 -14.04 7.46
C PRO A 183 -4.45 -13.15 6.24
N LEU A 184 -4.55 -11.83 6.39
CA LEU A 184 -4.36 -10.87 5.29
C LEU A 184 -2.88 -10.76 4.87
N TYR A 185 -1.96 -11.26 5.70
CA TYR A 185 -0.51 -11.20 5.47
C TYR A 185 0.11 -12.50 4.94
N VAL A 186 -0.69 -13.56 4.67
CA VAL A 186 -0.17 -14.84 4.11
C VAL A 186 0.58 -14.66 2.79
N GLY A 187 0.26 -13.59 2.06
CA GLY A 187 0.83 -13.20 0.78
C GLY A 187 -0.01 -12.10 0.13
N LYS A 188 0.07 -11.97 -1.19
CA LYS A 188 -0.73 -11.03 -1.98
C LYS A 188 -2.09 -11.64 -2.33
N ILE A 189 -3.08 -11.37 -1.48
CA ILE A 189 -4.47 -11.79 -1.66
C ILE A 189 -5.40 -10.57 -1.69
N GLY A 190 -6.66 -10.78 -2.05
CA GLY A 190 -7.74 -9.80 -1.90
C GLY A 190 -8.70 -10.26 -0.81
N LEU A 191 -9.55 -9.37 -0.30
CA LEU A 191 -10.51 -9.70 0.77
C LEU A 191 -11.45 -10.85 0.37
N GLN A 192 -11.86 -10.89 -0.90
CA GLN A 192 -12.68 -11.96 -1.47
C GLN A 192 -12.02 -13.36 -1.38
N HIS A 193 -10.70 -13.42 -1.22
CA HIS A 193 -9.97 -14.69 -1.12
C HIS A 193 -9.84 -15.20 0.31
N VAL A 194 -10.13 -14.38 1.33
CA VAL A 194 -9.91 -14.73 2.74
C VAL A 194 -10.62 -16.02 3.16
N PRO A 195 -11.89 -16.28 2.79
CA PRO A 195 -12.54 -17.54 3.15
C PRO A 195 -11.80 -18.78 2.61
N PHE A 196 -11.30 -18.70 1.37
CA PHE A 196 -10.53 -19.79 0.76
C PHE A 196 -9.15 -19.94 1.40
N VAL A 197 -8.50 -18.84 1.74
CA VAL A 197 -7.22 -18.83 2.47
C VAL A 197 -7.36 -19.51 3.81
N GLN A 198 -8.41 -19.19 4.58
CA GLN A 198 -8.68 -19.83 5.87
C GLN A 198 -8.94 -21.34 5.71
N GLU A 199 -9.71 -21.74 4.71
CA GLU A 199 -9.96 -23.16 4.43
C GLU A 199 -8.67 -23.91 4.01
N MET A 200 -7.84 -23.30 3.16
CA MET A 200 -6.54 -23.87 2.77
C MET A 200 -5.60 -24.00 3.98
N ARG A 201 -5.63 -23.06 4.92
CA ARG A 201 -4.88 -23.16 6.20
C ARG A 201 -5.38 -24.32 7.05
N ARG A 202 -6.71 -24.46 7.20
CA ARG A 202 -7.32 -25.55 7.96
C ARG A 202 -6.92 -26.92 7.39
N ARG A 203 -6.81 -27.02 6.06
CA ARG A 203 -6.34 -28.22 5.35
C ARG A 203 -4.81 -28.35 5.28
N LYS A 204 -4.05 -27.42 5.84
CA LYS A 204 -2.58 -27.37 5.82
C LYS A 204 -1.98 -27.31 4.40
N VAL A 205 -2.73 -26.77 3.43
CA VAL A 205 -2.25 -26.48 2.06
C VAL A 205 -1.36 -25.25 2.07
N ILE A 206 -1.69 -24.27 2.91
CA ILE A 206 -0.84 -23.11 3.22
C ILE A 206 -0.66 -22.99 4.73
N ILE A 207 0.32 -22.20 5.14
CA ILE A 207 0.64 -21.95 6.55
C ILE A 207 0.30 -20.50 6.93
N ALA A 208 0.34 -20.20 8.23
CA ALA A 208 0.29 -18.82 8.71
C ALA A 208 1.40 -17.95 8.06
N PRO A 209 1.21 -16.63 7.87
CA PRO A 209 2.32 -15.73 7.62
C PRO A 209 3.44 -15.96 8.65
N ARG A 210 4.68 -16.02 8.17
CA ARG A 210 5.83 -16.27 9.05
C ARG A 210 6.15 -15.04 9.90
N VAL A 211 5.88 -13.85 9.37
CA VAL A 211 6.10 -12.57 10.05
C VAL A 211 4.93 -11.63 9.80
N LEU A 212 4.57 -10.86 10.82
CA LEU A 212 3.58 -9.80 10.76
C LEU A 212 4.24 -8.42 10.71
N PRO A 213 3.52 -7.38 10.26
CA PRO A 213 4.06 -6.03 10.25
C PRO A 213 4.48 -5.58 11.64
N ARG A 214 5.55 -4.79 11.67
CA ARG A 214 6.11 -4.23 12.90
C ARG A 214 5.08 -3.50 13.78
N PHE A 215 4.15 -2.77 13.17
CA PHE A 215 3.11 -2.05 13.91
C PHE A 215 2.14 -3.00 14.64
N VAL A 216 1.86 -4.20 14.12
CA VAL A 216 0.99 -5.17 14.81
C VAL A 216 1.66 -5.69 16.08
N SER A 217 2.97 -5.94 16.04
CA SER A 217 3.73 -6.37 17.23
C SER A 217 3.82 -5.29 18.32
N ALA A 218 3.82 -4.01 17.93
CA ALA A 218 3.90 -2.89 18.86
C ALA A 218 2.58 -2.63 19.59
N VAL A 219 1.45 -2.77 18.89
CA VAL A 219 0.12 -2.54 19.47
C VAL A 219 -0.26 -3.67 20.43
N TRP A 220 0.11 -4.94 20.15
CA TRP A 220 -0.20 -6.11 21.00
C TRP A 220 0.86 -6.48 22.04
N SER A 221 1.91 -5.67 22.22
CA SER A 221 2.77 -5.75 23.40
C SER A 221 2.32 -4.79 24.52
N ALA A 222 1.28 -4.00 24.27
CA ALA A 222 0.74 -2.98 25.18
C ALA A 222 -0.67 -3.34 25.72
N CYS A 223 -1.11 -4.59 25.56
CA CYS A 223 -2.31 -5.16 26.19
C CYS A 223 -1.93 -6.39 27.01
#